data_AF-A0A9W8TUY3-F1
#
_entry.id   AF-A0A9W8TUY3-F1
#
_cell.length_a   1.000
_cell.length_b   1.000
_cell.length_c   1.000
_cell.angle_alpha   90.00
_cell.angle_beta   90.00
_cell.angle_gamma   90.00
#
_symmetry.space_group_name_H-M   'P 1'
#
loop_
_entity.id
_entity.type
_entity.pdbx_description
1 polymer ?
#
loop_
_entity_poly.entity_id
_entity_poly.type
_entity_poly.pdbx_seq_one_letter_code
_entity_poly.pdbx_strand_id
1 'polypeptide(L)'
;MSTFMSWFGARRDPKQSARDAIVGLRQQLQMIEKKEEYLQKKIDEELRKAKANAVTNKAVATAALKRKKASEAELDRLAGTRLQLEMQVNTLESANLNAETMAAMKKAADALKVIHGNMTVDQVDATMNEVTQQREVAQEIADIISNPTPMADLDEDELLQELNDLEQEQLDERLQGAEHVPLHQPQIVKEPEPEAVDEEEELRQLRASMAM
;
A
#
# COMPACT_ATOMS: atom_id res chain seq x y z
N MET A 1 -5.68 -26.57 56.80
CA MET A 1 -5.31 -27.18 55.51
C MET A 1 -6.08 -26.46 54.43
N SER A 2 -5.43 -25.50 53.77
CA SER A 2 -6.07 -24.58 52.82
C SER A 2 -5.21 -24.49 51.57
N THR A 3 -5.44 -25.35 50.57
CA THR A 3 -4.78 -25.20 49.26
C THR A 3 -5.50 -25.97 48.14
N PHE A 4 -6.80 -25.69 47.89
CA PHE A 4 -7.50 -26.30 46.75
C PHE A 4 -8.51 -25.41 46.00
N MET A 5 -8.41 -24.08 46.11
CA MET A 5 -9.43 -23.17 45.54
C MET A 5 -8.87 -22.05 44.64
N SER A 6 -7.96 -22.35 43.72
CA SER A 6 -7.58 -21.36 42.67
C SER A 6 -7.09 -22.04 41.39
N TRP A 7 -7.99 -22.75 40.70
CA TRP A 7 -7.73 -23.31 39.35
C TRP A 7 -8.74 -22.85 38.29
N PHE A 8 -9.81 -22.14 38.66
CA PHE A 8 -10.77 -21.59 37.67
C PHE A 8 -10.46 -20.13 37.37
N GLY A 9 -9.76 -19.96 36.25
CA GLY A 9 -9.17 -18.75 35.71
C GLY A 9 -10.04 -17.49 35.74
N ALA A 10 -9.42 -16.40 36.21
CA ALA A 10 -9.83 -15.05 35.88
C ALA A 10 -9.87 -14.90 34.35
N ARG A 11 -11.05 -14.70 33.78
CA ARG A 11 -11.21 -14.37 32.36
C ARG A 11 -10.50 -13.03 32.11
N ARG A 12 -9.36 -13.08 31.42
CA ARG A 12 -8.62 -11.89 30.98
C ARG A 12 -9.50 -11.13 29.99
N ASP A 13 -9.53 -9.80 30.08
CA ASP A 13 -10.31 -8.94 29.17
C ASP A 13 -9.89 -9.24 27.72
N PRO A 14 -10.82 -9.64 26.82
CA PRO A 14 -10.52 -9.91 25.42
C PRO A 14 -9.77 -8.77 24.72
N LYS A 15 -10.05 -7.51 25.09
CA LYS A 15 -9.34 -6.34 24.54
C LYS A 15 -7.89 -6.29 25.01
N GLN A 16 -7.65 -6.61 26.27
CA GLN A 16 -6.29 -6.69 26.83
C GLN A 16 -5.53 -7.86 26.18
N SER A 17 -6.19 -9.00 25.98
CA SER A 17 -5.61 -10.16 25.29
C SER A 17 -5.22 -9.85 23.84
N ALA A 18 -6.04 -9.10 23.10
CA ALA A 18 -5.74 -8.71 21.72
C ALA A 18 -4.54 -7.74 21.65
N ARG A 19 -4.47 -6.75 22.55
CA ARG A 19 -3.34 -5.82 22.65
C ARG A 19 -2.04 -6.54 23.00
N ASP A 20 -2.08 -7.43 24.00
CA ASP A 20 -0.93 -8.24 24.40
C ASP A 20 -0.42 -9.10 23.21
N ALA A 21 -1.34 -9.70 22.44
CA ALA A 21 -1.00 -10.47 21.25
C ALA A 21 -0.35 -9.61 20.14
N ILE A 22 -0.91 -8.42 19.86
CA ILE A 22 -0.32 -7.48 18.88
C ILE A 22 1.10 -7.08 19.28
N VAL A 23 1.33 -6.77 20.56
CA VAL A 23 2.67 -6.44 21.07
C VAL A 23 3.63 -7.61 20.89
N GLY A 24 3.21 -8.83 21.24
CA GLY A 24 4.01 -10.04 21.06
C GLY A 24 4.36 -10.31 19.58
N LEU A 25 3.40 -10.16 18.67
CA LEU A 25 3.62 -10.31 17.23
C LEU A 25 4.61 -9.27 16.70
N ARG A 26 4.51 -8.01 17.12
CA ARG A 26 5.44 -6.93 16.73
C ARG A 26 6.85 -7.17 17.28
N GLN A 27 6.99 -7.69 18.50
CA GLN A 27 8.30 -8.09 19.03
C GLN A 27 8.90 -9.23 18.21
N GLN A 28 8.10 -10.22 17.81
CA GLN A 28 8.56 -11.31 16.97
C GLN A 28 8.99 -10.82 15.56
N LEU A 29 8.26 -9.86 14.98
CA LEU A 29 8.64 -9.21 13.71
C LEU A 29 10.01 -8.54 13.82
N GLN A 30 10.26 -7.75 14.87
CA GLN A 30 11.57 -7.12 15.08
C GLN A 30 12.70 -8.14 15.23
N MET A 31 12.43 -9.29 15.85
CA MET A 31 13.41 -10.37 15.96
C MET A 31 13.70 -11.03 14.60
N ILE A 32 12.67 -11.18 13.77
CA ILE A 32 12.82 -11.69 12.39
C ILE A 32 13.64 -10.73 11.56
N GLU A 33 13.34 -9.42 11.58
CA GLU A 33 14.09 -8.39 10.85
C GLU A 33 15.59 -8.42 11.21
N LYS A 34 15.92 -8.45 12.50
CA LYS A 34 17.32 -8.57 12.96
C LYS A 34 17.99 -9.86 12.46
N LYS A 35 17.23 -10.95 12.38
CA LYS A 35 17.74 -12.23 11.88
C LYS A 35 17.93 -12.20 10.36
N GLU A 36 17.04 -11.56 9.62
CA GLU A 36 17.17 -11.32 8.17
C GLU A 36 18.44 -10.51 7.88
N GLU A 37 18.68 -9.41 8.60
CA GLU A 37 19.91 -8.61 8.48
C GLU A 37 21.18 -9.43 8.76
N TYR A 38 21.16 -10.26 9.81
CA TYR A 38 22.28 -11.15 10.13
C TYR A 38 22.54 -12.17 9.02
N LEU A 39 21.48 -12.79 8.49
CA LEU A 39 21.60 -13.75 7.40
C LEU A 39 22.11 -13.08 6.12
N GLN A 40 21.69 -11.86 5.82
CA GLN A 40 22.20 -11.10 4.68
C GLN A 40 23.71 -10.86 4.78
N LYS A 41 24.20 -10.41 5.95
CA LYS A 41 25.65 -10.24 6.20
C LYS A 41 26.40 -11.55 6.04
N LYS A 42 25.85 -12.65 6.54
CA LYS A 42 26.44 -13.99 6.42
C LYS A 42 26.49 -14.48 4.96
N ILE A 43 25.45 -14.21 4.17
CA ILE A 43 25.42 -14.50 2.73
C ILE A 43 26.56 -13.77 2.01
N ASP A 44 26.75 -12.48 2.32
CA ASP A 44 27.81 -11.65 1.72
C ASP A 44 29.21 -12.14 2.11
N GLU A 45 29.40 -12.54 3.37
CA GLU A 45 30.65 -13.14 3.86
C GLU A 45 31.00 -14.45 3.16
N GLU A 46 30.05 -15.38 3.06
CA GLU A 46 30.28 -16.66 2.40
C GLU A 46 30.50 -16.47 0.88
N LEU A 47 29.82 -15.50 0.27
CA LEU A 47 30.09 -15.12 -1.12
C LEU A 47 31.51 -14.58 -1.30
N ARG A 48 31.99 -13.72 -0.39
CA ARG A 48 33.36 -13.20 -0.41
C ARG A 48 34.38 -14.33 -0.26
N LYS A 49 34.17 -15.25 0.69
CA LYS A 49 35.03 -16.44 0.88
C LYS A 49 35.05 -17.33 -0.36
N ALA A 50 33.89 -17.54 -1.00
CA ALA A 50 33.80 -18.31 -2.23
C ALA A 50 34.60 -17.67 -3.37
N LYS A 51 34.45 -16.37 -3.58
CA LYS A 51 35.19 -15.61 -4.60
C LYS A 51 36.70 -15.66 -4.37
N ALA A 52 37.16 -15.47 -3.12
CA ALA A 52 38.57 -15.49 -2.77
C ALA A 52 39.26 -16.85 -3.00
N ASN A 53 38.51 -17.95 -2.96
CA ASN A 53 39.03 -19.31 -3.11
C ASN A 53 38.66 -19.97 -4.44
N ALA A 54 37.99 -19.26 -5.36
CA ALA A 54 37.40 -19.84 -6.56
C ALA A 54 38.44 -20.51 -7.48
N VAL A 55 39.64 -19.94 -7.58
CA VAL A 55 40.72 -20.44 -8.43
C VAL A 55 41.75 -21.25 -7.64
N THR A 56 41.99 -20.88 -6.38
CA THR A 56 43.07 -21.44 -5.55
C THR A 56 42.65 -22.67 -4.75
N ASN A 57 41.40 -22.74 -4.27
CA ASN A 57 40.92 -23.84 -3.45
C ASN A 57 39.43 -24.10 -3.68
N LYS A 58 39.15 -24.88 -4.73
CA LYS A 58 37.79 -25.24 -5.17
C LYS A 58 36.95 -25.90 -4.07
N ALA A 59 37.56 -26.68 -3.17
CA ALA A 59 36.85 -27.34 -2.07
C ALA A 59 36.30 -26.31 -1.06
N VAL A 60 37.13 -25.34 -0.66
CA VAL A 60 36.73 -24.25 0.24
C VAL A 60 35.67 -23.37 -0.42
N ALA A 61 35.84 -23.02 -1.69
CA ALA A 61 34.86 -22.23 -2.43
C ALA A 61 33.49 -22.93 -2.51
N THR A 62 33.49 -24.23 -2.80
CA THR A 62 32.25 -25.03 -2.87
C THR A 62 31.56 -25.13 -1.51
N ALA A 63 32.33 -25.31 -0.43
CA ALA A 63 31.77 -25.34 0.93
C ALA A 63 31.13 -23.99 1.32
N ALA A 64 31.77 -22.87 0.98
CA ALA A 64 31.22 -21.53 1.21
C ALA A 64 29.93 -21.30 0.41
N LEU A 65 29.88 -21.70 -0.87
CA LEU A 65 28.65 -21.61 -1.68
C LEU A 65 27.50 -22.45 -1.10
N LYS A 66 27.78 -23.64 -0.56
CA LYS A 66 26.75 -24.45 0.12
C LYS A 66 26.17 -23.74 1.34
N ARG A 67 27.03 -23.13 2.17
CA ARG A 67 26.59 -22.35 3.35
C ARG A 67 25.80 -21.11 2.94
N LYS A 68 26.24 -20.39 1.91
CA LYS A 68 25.51 -19.27 1.31
C LYS A 68 24.10 -19.69 0.91
N LYS A 69 23.98 -20.79 0.13
CA LYS A 69 22.68 -21.30 -0.32
C LYS A 69 21.76 -21.71 0.82
N ALA A 70 22.30 -22.31 1.88
CA ALA A 70 21.51 -22.63 3.07
C ALA A 70 20.99 -21.36 3.78
N SER A 71 21.81 -20.31 3.88
CA SER A 71 21.37 -19.03 4.45
C SER A 71 20.36 -18.29 3.56
N GLU A 72 20.49 -18.35 2.23
CA GLU A 72 19.47 -17.83 1.31
C GLU A 72 18.12 -18.53 1.51
N ALA A 73 18.11 -19.86 1.59
CA ALA A 73 16.88 -20.62 1.82
C ALA A 73 16.24 -20.30 3.18
N GLU A 74 17.05 -20.03 4.21
CA GLU A 74 16.54 -19.59 5.51
C GLU A 74 15.95 -18.18 5.44
N LEU A 75 16.60 -17.26 4.70
CA LEU A 75 16.12 -15.90 4.48
C LEU A 75 14.76 -15.89 3.77
N ASP A 76 14.60 -16.67 2.71
CA ASP A 76 13.33 -16.80 1.98
C ASP A 76 12.20 -17.31 2.89
N ARG A 77 12.51 -18.28 3.75
CA ARG A 77 11.56 -18.81 4.74
C ARG A 77 11.15 -17.75 5.76
N LEU A 78 12.09 -16.92 6.22
CA LEU A 78 11.81 -15.83 7.15
C LEU A 78 10.93 -14.77 6.50
N ALA A 79 11.16 -14.41 5.24
CA ALA A 79 10.34 -13.45 4.52
C ALA A 79 8.86 -13.89 4.46
N GLY A 80 8.61 -15.18 4.16
CA GLY A 80 7.25 -15.74 4.19
C GLY A 80 6.63 -15.73 5.59
N THR A 81 7.44 -16.02 6.62
CA THR A 81 6.99 -15.95 8.02
C THR A 81 6.65 -14.52 8.43
N ARG A 82 7.44 -13.54 8.00
CA ARG A 82 7.24 -12.11 8.27
C ARG A 82 5.92 -11.63 7.70
N LEU A 83 5.66 -11.90 6.41
CA LEU A 83 4.37 -11.59 5.76
C LEU A 83 3.20 -12.21 6.51
N GLN A 84 3.32 -13.46 6.97
CA GLN A 84 2.26 -14.12 7.72
C GLN A 84 1.98 -13.44 9.06
N LEU A 85 3.00 -12.95 9.77
CA LEU A 85 2.84 -12.23 11.03
C LEU A 85 2.27 -10.82 10.81
N GLU A 86 2.71 -10.10 9.78
CA GLU A 86 2.15 -8.79 9.39
C GLU A 86 0.64 -8.91 9.09
N MET A 87 0.22 -9.91 8.32
CA MET A 87 -1.20 -10.17 8.06
C MET A 87 -1.98 -10.45 9.35
N GLN A 88 -1.40 -11.18 10.31
CA GLN A 88 -2.04 -11.45 11.60
C GLN A 88 -2.19 -10.20 12.46
N VAL A 89 -1.19 -9.32 12.48
CA VAL A 89 -1.28 -8.01 13.16
C VAL A 89 -2.43 -7.20 12.58
N ASN A 90 -2.48 -7.04 11.26
CA ASN A 90 -3.54 -6.30 10.59
C ASN A 90 -4.93 -6.89 10.87
N THR A 91 -5.03 -8.23 10.90
CA THR A 91 -6.28 -8.93 11.22
C THR A 91 -6.73 -8.63 12.64
N LEU A 92 -5.82 -8.67 13.63
CA LEU A 92 -6.15 -8.38 15.03
C LEU A 92 -6.55 -6.91 15.23
N GLU A 93 -5.85 -5.99 14.57
CA GLU A 93 -6.19 -4.56 14.62
C GLU A 93 -7.57 -4.29 14.02
N SER A 94 -7.85 -4.88 12.85
CA SER A 94 -9.18 -4.81 12.21
C SER A 94 -10.27 -5.41 13.10
N ALA A 95 -10.01 -6.55 13.74
CA ALA A 95 -10.95 -7.18 14.66
C ALA A 95 -11.24 -6.30 15.88
N ASN A 96 -10.22 -5.60 16.42
CA ASN A 96 -10.42 -4.68 17.53
C ASN A 96 -11.25 -3.46 17.13
N LEU A 97 -10.99 -2.89 15.95
CA LEU A 97 -11.79 -1.79 15.40
C LEU A 97 -13.26 -2.22 15.19
N ASN A 98 -13.49 -3.39 14.59
CA ASN A 98 -14.84 -3.93 14.41
C ASN A 98 -15.56 -4.14 15.74
N ALA A 99 -14.86 -4.66 16.76
CA ALA A 99 -15.43 -4.83 18.09
C ALA A 99 -15.83 -3.49 18.75
N GLU A 100 -15.05 -2.43 18.53
CA GLU A 100 -15.36 -1.07 19.01
C GLU A 100 -16.55 -0.46 18.27
N THR A 101 -16.62 -0.61 16.94
CA THR A 101 -17.78 -0.19 16.14
C THR A 101 -19.05 -0.90 16.60
N MET A 102 -19.00 -2.22 16.79
CA MET A 102 -20.14 -2.98 17.31
C MET A 102 -20.59 -2.53 18.70
N ALA A 103 -19.63 -2.19 19.58
CA ALA A 103 -19.95 -1.63 20.89
C ALA A 103 -20.62 -0.26 20.80
N ALA A 104 -20.18 0.60 19.87
CA ALA A 104 -20.80 1.90 19.62
C ALA A 104 -22.21 1.75 19.03
N MET A 105 -22.40 0.85 18.07
CA MET A 105 -23.71 0.51 17.49
C MET A 105 -24.67 0.00 18.57
N LYS A 106 -24.19 -0.85 19.49
CA LYS A 106 -25.00 -1.32 20.62
C LYS A 106 -25.48 -0.16 21.51
N LYS A 107 -24.58 0.77 21.87
CA LYS A 107 -24.95 1.97 22.64
C LYS A 107 -25.96 2.84 21.90
N ALA A 108 -25.80 3.01 20.59
CA ALA A 108 -26.75 3.75 19.76
C ALA A 108 -28.12 3.06 19.74
N ALA A 109 -28.16 1.73 19.58
CA ALA A 109 -29.39 0.95 19.63
C ALA A 109 -30.07 1.05 21.00
N ASP A 110 -29.32 0.98 22.09
CA ASP A 110 -29.84 1.15 23.45
C ASP A 110 -30.43 2.56 23.66
N ALA A 111 -29.74 3.61 23.15
CA ALA A 111 -30.25 4.98 23.20
C ALA A 111 -31.53 5.16 22.36
N LEU A 112 -31.56 4.63 21.15
CA LEU A 112 -32.76 4.62 20.29
C LEU A 112 -33.91 3.87 20.96
N LYS A 113 -33.64 2.77 21.67
CA LYS A 113 -34.66 2.05 22.43
C LYS A 113 -35.23 2.88 23.57
N VAL A 114 -34.43 3.73 24.21
CA VAL A 114 -34.94 4.67 25.24
C VAL A 114 -35.76 5.80 24.60
N ILE A 115 -35.27 6.39 23.51
CA ILE A 115 -35.97 7.47 22.79
C ILE A 115 -37.33 6.97 22.26
N HIS A 116 -37.33 5.82 21.57
CA HIS A 116 -38.55 5.24 21.01
C HIS A 116 -39.38 4.46 22.04
N GLY A 117 -38.79 4.02 23.14
CA GLY A 117 -39.49 3.24 24.18
C GLY A 117 -40.62 4.01 24.86
N ASN A 118 -40.59 5.34 24.80
CA ASN A 118 -41.67 6.21 25.26
C ASN A 118 -42.59 6.69 24.12
N MET A 119 -42.25 6.46 22.85
CA MET A 119 -43.13 6.73 21.69
C MET A 119 -43.97 5.48 21.41
N THR A 120 -45.23 5.48 21.83
CA THR A 120 -46.19 4.45 21.40
C THR A 120 -46.63 4.72 19.95
N VAL A 121 -47.04 3.68 19.21
CA VAL A 121 -47.58 3.83 17.84
C VAL A 121 -48.69 4.90 17.80
N ASP A 122 -49.54 4.93 18.81
CA ASP A 122 -50.63 5.92 18.94
C ASP A 122 -50.12 7.37 19.06
N GLN A 123 -48.99 7.61 19.72
CA GLN A 123 -48.39 8.94 19.82
C GLN A 123 -47.77 9.35 18.48
N VAL A 124 -47.16 8.40 17.76
CA VAL A 124 -46.62 8.67 16.42
C VAL A 124 -47.73 9.01 15.44
N ASP A 125 -48.85 8.28 15.46
CA ASP A 125 -50.02 8.58 14.62
C ASP A 125 -50.63 9.95 14.94
N ALA A 126 -50.72 10.31 16.23
CA ALA A 126 -51.19 11.65 16.64
C ALA A 126 -50.24 12.76 16.16
N THR A 127 -48.93 12.58 16.31
CA THR A 127 -47.93 13.56 15.84
C THR A 127 -47.89 13.64 14.32
N MET A 128 -48.03 12.52 13.59
CA MET A 128 -48.08 12.54 12.12
C MET A 128 -49.33 13.27 11.61
N ASN A 129 -50.48 13.11 12.26
CA ASN A 129 -51.67 13.88 11.94
C ASN A 129 -51.47 15.40 12.18
N GLU A 130 -50.84 15.79 13.29
CA GLU A 130 -50.47 17.19 13.55
C GLU A 130 -49.47 17.72 12.52
N VAL A 131 -48.46 16.93 12.14
CA VAL A 131 -47.48 17.31 11.12
C VAL A 131 -48.13 17.46 9.75
N THR A 132 -49.07 16.60 9.36
CA THR A 132 -49.82 16.75 8.11
C THR A 132 -50.64 18.04 8.13
N GLN A 133 -51.35 18.34 9.23
CA GLN A 133 -52.06 19.62 9.38
C GLN A 133 -51.12 20.82 9.31
N GLN A 134 -49.98 20.76 10.02
CA GLN A 134 -49.00 21.85 9.99
C GLN A 134 -48.32 22.00 8.64
N ARG A 135 -48.16 20.91 7.88
CA ARG A 135 -47.65 20.94 6.51
C ARG A 135 -48.66 21.57 5.57
N GLU A 136 -49.95 21.28 5.70
CA GLU A 136 -51.02 21.95 4.95
C GLU A 136 -51.02 23.46 5.25
N VAL A 137 -50.90 23.86 6.52
CA VAL A 137 -50.77 25.27 6.92
C VAL A 137 -49.48 25.88 6.37
N ALA A 138 -48.36 25.18 6.43
CA ALA A 138 -47.09 25.67 5.89
C ALA A 138 -47.11 25.77 4.36
N GLN A 139 -47.84 24.89 3.66
CA GLN A 139 -48.05 24.94 2.21
C GLN A 139 -48.95 26.12 1.85
N GLU A 140 -50.00 26.37 2.63
CA GLU A 140 -50.86 27.55 2.46
C GLU A 140 -50.08 28.85 2.71
N ILE A 141 -49.21 28.89 3.73
CA ILE A 141 -48.29 30.01 3.99
C ILE A 141 -47.24 30.14 2.88
N ALA A 142 -46.68 29.03 2.42
CA ALA A 142 -45.70 29.01 1.35
C ALA A 142 -46.35 29.51 0.05
N ASP A 143 -47.53 29.05 -0.34
CA ASP A 143 -48.25 29.50 -1.54
C ASP A 143 -48.62 30.99 -1.47
N ILE A 144 -48.88 31.51 -0.26
CA ILE A 144 -49.11 32.95 -0.02
C ILE A 144 -47.79 33.75 -0.07
N ILE A 145 -46.68 33.20 0.43
CA ILE A 145 -45.37 33.87 0.50
C ILE A 145 -44.58 33.71 -0.80
N SER A 146 -44.76 32.62 -1.56
CA SER A 146 -43.91 32.18 -2.68
C SER A 146 -44.26 32.78 -4.03
N ASN A 147 -44.93 33.94 -4.05
CA ASN A 147 -44.76 34.82 -5.21
C ASN A 147 -43.56 35.77 -5.06
N PRO A 148 -42.35 35.22 -4.96
CA PRO A 148 -41.18 35.79 -5.61
C PRO A 148 -40.42 34.69 -6.36
N THR A 149 -40.33 34.92 -7.67
CA THR A 149 -39.28 34.57 -8.64
C THR A 149 -38.50 33.26 -8.42
N PRO A 150 -38.46 32.35 -9.42
CA PRO A 150 -37.65 31.14 -9.36
C PRO A 150 -36.19 31.48 -9.06
N MET A 151 -35.66 30.97 -7.96
CA MET A 151 -34.22 30.98 -7.70
C MET A 151 -33.53 30.12 -8.76
N ALA A 152 -32.51 30.71 -9.38
CA ALA A 152 -31.81 30.20 -10.54
C ALA A 152 -31.38 28.74 -10.36
N ASP A 153 -31.71 27.92 -11.38
CA ASP A 153 -31.10 26.62 -11.60
C ASP A 153 -29.59 26.81 -11.59
N LEU A 154 -28.90 26.04 -10.74
CA LEU A 154 -27.44 25.98 -10.75
C LEU A 154 -27.02 25.35 -12.07
N ASP A 155 -26.17 26.05 -12.82
CA ASP A 155 -25.75 25.62 -14.15
C ASP A 155 -24.71 24.49 -14.02
N GLU A 156 -25.09 23.28 -14.43
CA GLU A 156 -24.22 22.09 -14.40
C GLU A 156 -22.95 22.30 -15.25
N ASP A 157 -22.98 23.19 -16.24
CA ASP A 157 -21.83 23.48 -17.10
C ASP A 157 -20.74 24.28 -16.35
N GLU A 158 -21.14 25.19 -15.44
CA GLU A 158 -20.20 25.95 -14.60
C GLU A 158 -19.46 25.01 -13.62
N LEU A 159 -20.20 24.05 -13.06
CA LEU A 159 -19.65 23.03 -12.16
C LEU A 159 -18.72 22.03 -12.89
N LEU A 160 -19.04 21.68 -14.13
CA LEU A 160 -18.19 20.84 -14.97
C LEU A 160 -16.89 21.54 -15.37
N GLN A 161 -16.93 22.86 -15.58
CA GLN A 161 -15.74 23.63 -15.89
C GLN A 161 -14.80 23.72 -14.67
N GLU A 162 -15.35 23.98 -13.48
CA GLU A 162 -14.58 23.97 -12.23
C GLU A 162 -13.94 22.59 -11.96
N LEU A 163 -14.64 21.50 -12.28
CA LEU A 163 -14.10 20.14 -12.17
C LEU A 163 -12.91 19.90 -13.13
N ASN A 164 -12.98 20.38 -14.37
CA ASN A 164 -11.91 20.23 -15.36
C ASN A 164 -10.63 20.98 -14.94
N ASP A 165 -10.78 22.19 -14.40
CA ASP A 165 -9.64 22.99 -13.95
C ASP A 165 -8.88 22.29 -12.80
N LEU A 166 -9.61 21.66 -11.87
CA LEU A 166 -9.03 20.86 -10.79
C LEU A 166 -8.30 19.60 -11.27
N GLU A 167 -8.80 18.93 -12.33
CA GLU A 167 -8.13 17.75 -12.91
C GLU A 167 -6.78 18.13 -13.56
N GLN A 168 -6.74 19.29 -14.22
CA GLN A 168 -5.55 19.77 -14.91
C GLN A 168 -4.44 20.16 -13.93
N GLU A 169 -4.77 20.85 -12.83
CA GLU A 169 -3.82 21.16 -11.76
C GLU A 169 -3.17 19.89 -11.19
N GLN A 170 -3.94 18.81 -11.02
CA GLN A 170 -3.43 17.53 -10.50
C GLN A 170 -2.49 16.80 -11.47
N LEU A 171 -2.73 16.93 -12.78
CA LEU A 171 -1.88 16.35 -13.82
C LEU A 171 -0.53 17.07 -13.89
N ASP A 172 -0.54 18.40 -13.81
CA ASP A 172 0.67 19.21 -13.84
C ASP A 172 1.56 18.94 -12.63
N GLU A 173 0.98 18.76 -11.44
CA GLU A 173 1.70 18.38 -10.22
C GLU A 173 2.40 17.01 -10.35
N ARG A 174 1.76 16.05 -11.02
CA ARG A 174 2.36 14.72 -11.31
C ARG A 174 3.49 14.80 -12.33
N LEU A 175 3.37 15.67 -13.33
CA LEU A 175 4.38 15.83 -14.37
C LEU A 175 5.62 16.57 -13.87
N GLN A 176 5.47 17.51 -12.92
CA GLN A 176 6.60 18.17 -12.27
C GLN A 176 7.48 17.22 -11.43
N GLY A 177 6.96 16.06 -11.01
CA GLY A 177 7.71 15.03 -10.29
C GLY A 177 8.54 14.09 -11.18
N ALA A 178 8.39 14.13 -12.50
CA ALA A 178 9.17 13.30 -13.43
C ALA A 178 10.49 14.00 -13.80
N GLU A 179 11.53 13.76 -13.02
CA GLU A 179 12.90 14.22 -13.30
C GLU A 179 13.36 13.82 -14.72
N HIS A 180 13.70 14.84 -15.51
CA HIS A 180 14.41 14.85 -16.79
C HIS A 180 14.87 13.49 -17.37
N VAL A 181 14.23 13.08 -18.46
CA VAL A 181 14.78 12.05 -19.37
C VAL A 181 16.08 12.59 -19.96
N PRO A 182 17.22 11.86 -19.91
CA PRO A 182 18.47 12.34 -20.51
C PRO A 182 18.28 12.53 -22.00
N LEU A 183 18.43 13.76 -22.49
CA LEU A 183 18.51 14.03 -23.93
C LEU A 183 19.78 13.34 -24.47
N HIS A 184 19.59 12.19 -25.11
CA HIS A 184 20.63 11.58 -25.93
C HIS A 184 20.85 12.49 -27.15
N GLN A 185 21.85 13.35 -27.06
CA GLN A 185 22.39 14.03 -28.24
C GLN A 185 23.25 13.01 -28.99
N PRO A 186 22.93 12.65 -30.25
CA PRO A 186 23.79 11.76 -31.00
C PRO A 186 25.15 12.43 -31.18
N GLN A 187 26.19 11.81 -30.62
CA GLN A 187 27.57 12.18 -30.87
C GLN A 187 27.84 11.93 -32.35
N ILE A 188 28.11 12.99 -33.11
CA ILE A 188 28.69 12.89 -34.44
C ILE A 188 30.08 12.28 -34.24
N VAL A 189 30.20 10.99 -34.53
CA VAL A 189 31.50 10.33 -34.66
C VAL A 189 32.21 11.02 -35.80
N LYS A 190 33.32 11.72 -35.50
CA LYS A 190 34.29 12.08 -36.54
C LYS A 190 34.86 10.77 -37.06
N GLU A 191 34.41 10.39 -38.25
CA GLU A 191 34.98 9.34 -39.07
C GLU A 191 36.49 9.63 -39.24
N PRO A 192 37.38 8.65 -39.01
CA PRO A 192 38.80 8.86 -39.28
C PRO A 192 38.99 9.14 -40.78
N GLU A 193 39.80 10.14 -41.10
CA GLU A 193 40.25 10.42 -42.47
C GLU A 193 40.73 9.13 -43.13
N PRO A 194 40.32 8.83 -44.38
CA PRO A 194 40.93 7.73 -45.12
C PRO A 194 42.41 8.06 -45.35
N GLU A 195 43.29 7.24 -44.79
CA GLU A 195 44.69 7.19 -45.19
C GLU A 195 44.71 7.02 -46.72
N ALA A 196 45.49 7.87 -47.41
CA ALA A 196 45.71 7.76 -48.84
C ALA A 196 46.39 6.42 -49.14
N VAL A 197 45.59 5.41 -49.44
CA VAL A 197 46.04 4.15 -50.01
C VAL A 197 46.45 4.47 -51.44
N ASP A 198 47.70 4.19 -51.80
CA ASP A 198 48.24 4.41 -53.13
C ASP A 198 47.50 3.52 -54.13
N GLU A 199 46.48 4.08 -54.80
CA GLU A 199 45.62 3.41 -55.78
C GLU A 199 46.44 2.72 -56.89
N GLU A 200 47.69 3.14 -57.11
CA GLU A 200 48.60 2.56 -58.09
C GLU A 200 49.08 1.15 -57.69
N GLU A 201 49.21 0.85 -56.40
CA GLU A 201 49.59 -0.48 -55.91
C GLU A 201 48.41 -1.47 -56.00
N GLU A 202 47.19 -1.04 -55.68
CA GLU A 202 45.99 -1.87 -55.80
C GLU A 202 45.70 -2.21 -57.28
N LEU A 203 45.85 -1.25 -58.20
CA LEU A 203 45.70 -1.47 -59.64
C LEU A 203 46.76 -2.44 -60.19
N ARG A 204 47.98 -2.46 -59.65
CA ARG A 204 49.01 -3.45 -60.02
C ARG A 204 48.67 -4.85 -59.53
N GLN A 205 48.18 -4.99 -58.30
CA GLN A 205 47.78 -6.28 -57.74
C GLN A 205 46.58 -6.87 -58.49
N LEU A 206 45.62 -6.04 -58.90
CA LEU A 206 44.44 -6.49 -59.66
C LEU A 206 44.78 -6.90 -61.10
N ARG A 207 45.77 -6.26 -61.73
CA ARG A 207 46.28 -6.67 -63.04
C ARG A 207 47.10 -7.95 -62.98
N ALA A 208 47.84 -8.17 -61.90
CA ALA A 208 48.62 -9.39 -61.70
C ALA A 208 47.73 -10.62 -61.44
N SER A 209 46.56 -10.45 -60.80
CA SER A 209 45.62 -11.55 -60.55
C SER A 209 44.77 -11.94 -61.76
N MET A 210 44.63 -11.07 -62.76
CA MET A 210 43.95 -11.37 -64.04
C MET A 210 44.85 -11.97 -65.12
N ALA A 211 46.18 -12.05 -64.88
CA ALA A 211 47.16 -12.53 -65.85
C ALA A 211 47.65 -13.98 -65.57
N MET A 212 46.96 -14.74 -64.71
CA MET A 212 47.08 -16.20 -64.61
C MET A 212 45.84 -16.88 -65.15
#